data_AF-A0A954W6T1-F1
#
_entry.id   AF-A0A954W6T1-F1
#
_cell.length_a   1.000
_cell.length_b   1.000
_cell.length_c   1.000
_cell.angle_alpha   90.00
_cell.angle_beta   90.00
_cell.angle_gamma   90.00
#
_symmetry.space_group_name_H-M   'P 1'
#
loop_
_entity.id
_entity.type
_entity.pdbx_description
1 polymer ?
#
loop_
_entity_poly.entity_id
_entity_poly.type
_entity_poly.pdbx_seq_one_letter_code
_entity_poly.pdbx_strand_id
1 'polypeptide(L)'
;MGGMGGGMFNVAPEKVGKMKVATVCLDHGKKDPNPRTVYKMIPLESYTNNAEVAEVCRMLGNGKISQNIAQAATWHLANGLSWQELAVKDRVRLSNGYFEKWFSPIELRVAVNVASYAAESAKKQPATPSPGELSQNTR
;
A
#
# COMPACT_ATOMS: atom_id res chain seq x y z
N MET A 1 7.65 -9.64 -39.62
CA MET A 1 7.97 -8.28 -39.13
C MET A 1 7.29 -8.14 -37.79
N GLY A 2 7.89 -7.90 -36.63
CA GLY A 2 9.20 -7.41 -36.19
C GLY A 2 8.91 -6.82 -34.80
N GLY A 3 9.54 -7.34 -33.75
CA GLY A 3 9.06 -7.25 -32.36
C GLY A 3 8.86 -5.84 -31.78
N MET A 4 7.78 -5.67 -31.02
CA MET A 4 7.61 -4.66 -29.97
C MET A 4 8.10 -5.33 -28.66
N GLY A 5 9.22 -4.97 -28.02
CA GLY A 5 9.65 -3.62 -27.64
C GLY A 5 8.94 -3.22 -26.34
N GLY A 6 9.54 -3.21 -25.14
CA GLY A 6 10.92 -3.46 -24.73
C GLY A 6 10.97 -3.78 -23.23
N GLY A 7 11.85 -4.71 -22.87
CA GLY A 7 12.17 -5.01 -21.48
C GLY A 7 12.95 -3.84 -20.87
N MET A 8 12.42 -3.26 -19.80
CA MET A 8 13.10 -2.20 -19.04
C MET A 8 13.20 -2.55 -17.54
N PHE A 9 13.51 -3.81 -17.23
CA PHE A 9 13.78 -4.27 -15.86
C PHE A 9 15.28 -4.43 -15.54
N ASN A 10 16.17 -4.07 -16.46
CA ASN A 10 17.61 -4.08 -16.19
C ASN A 10 18.05 -2.69 -15.72
N VAL A 11 18.20 -2.53 -14.40
CA VAL A 11 19.00 -1.44 -13.84
C VAL A 11 20.46 -1.87 -14.00
N ALA A 12 21.21 -1.17 -14.84
CA ALA A 12 22.64 -1.48 -15.02
C ALA A 12 23.38 -1.39 -13.67
N PRO A 13 24.40 -2.21 -13.43
CA PRO A 13 25.18 -2.15 -12.20
C PRO A 13 25.59 -0.71 -11.88
N GLU A 14 25.45 -0.32 -10.61
CA GLU A 14 25.79 1.01 -10.09
C GLU A 14 24.98 2.19 -10.68
N LYS A 15 23.98 1.94 -11.53
CA LYS A 15 23.06 2.98 -12.01
C LYS A 15 21.87 3.11 -11.08
N VAL A 16 21.47 4.35 -10.82
CA VAL A 16 20.29 4.67 -10.04
C VAL A 16 19.12 4.95 -10.99
N GLY A 17 18.05 4.17 -10.86
CA GLY A 17 16.80 4.39 -11.56
C GLY A 17 15.80 5.18 -10.71
N LYS A 18 15.02 6.06 -11.34
CA LYS A 18 13.81 6.63 -10.73
C LYS A 18 12.63 5.72 -11.07
N MET A 19 11.97 5.19 -10.06
CA MET A 19 10.77 4.36 -10.24
C MET A 19 9.60 4.93 -9.44
N LYS A 20 8.40 4.81 -10.00
CA LYS A 20 7.16 5.13 -9.29
C LYS A 20 6.71 3.88 -8.56
N VAL A 21 6.48 3.99 -7.26
CA VAL A 21 5.98 2.90 -6.41
C VAL A 21 4.66 3.36 -5.81
N ALA A 22 3.62 2.53 -5.93
CA ALA A 22 2.37 2.78 -5.22
C ALA A 22 2.58 2.45 -3.74
N THR A 23 2.26 3.40 -2.86
CA THR A 23 2.45 3.28 -1.41
C THR A 23 1.19 3.69 -0.67
N VAL A 24 1.08 3.25 0.58
CA VAL A 24 0.01 3.68 1.49
C VAL A 24 0.60 4.05 2.84
N CYS A 25 -0.06 4.97 3.53
CA CYS A 25 0.27 5.34 4.90
C CYS A 25 -0.23 4.26 5.85
N LEU A 26 0.67 3.62 6.59
CA LEU A 26 0.32 2.62 7.62
C LEU A 26 -0.22 3.27 8.91
N ASP A 27 0.19 4.50 9.18
CA ASP A 27 -0.29 5.30 10.29
C ASP A 27 -1.26 6.37 9.82
N HIS A 28 -2.44 6.39 10.42
CA HIS A 28 -3.37 7.50 10.25
C HIS A 28 -2.90 8.74 11.05
N GLY A 29 -3.08 9.94 10.48
CA GLY A 29 -2.88 11.22 11.18
C GLY A 29 -1.45 11.77 11.19
N LYS A 30 -0.47 11.02 10.65
CA LYS A 30 0.88 11.56 10.44
C LYS A 30 0.87 12.62 9.33
N LYS A 31 1.81 13.57 9.43
CA LYS A 31 2.01 14.60 8.42
C LYS A 31 2.37 13.97 7.08
N ASP A 32 1.93 14.62 6.01
CA ASP A 32 2.28 14.20 4.65
C ASP A 32 3.80 14.12 4.45
N PRO A 33 4.27 13.17 3.63
CA PRO A 33 5.69 13.01 3.37
C PRO A 33 6.26 14.26 2.70
N ASN A 34 7.46 14.67 3.13
CA ASN A 34 8.17 15.85 2.66
C ASN A 34 9.47 15.42 1.96
N PRO A 35 9.77 15.93 0.75
CA PRO A 35 11.03 15.62 0.06
C PRO A 35 12.31 15.90 0.84
N ARG A 36 12.26 16.76 1.87
CA ARG A 36 13.41 17.09 2.73
C ARG A 36 13.67 16.05 3.82
N THR A 37 12.74 15.14 4.07
CA THR A 37 12.89 14.09 5.08
C THR A 37 13.69 12.94 4.47
N VAL A 38 14.71 12.46 5.18
CA VAL A 38 15.47 11.28 4.77
C VAL A 38 14.63 10.03 5.03
N TYR A 39 14.28 9.31 3.97
CA TYR A 39 13.52 8.06 4.04
C TYR A 39 14.44 6.85 3.89
N LYS A 40 14.19 5.82 4.69
CA LYS A 40 14.84 4.52 4.59
C LYS A 40 13.80 3.45 4.26
N MET A 41 14.10 2.59 3.30
CA MET A 41 13.32 1.39 3.07
C MET A 41 13.66 0.36 4.13
N ILE A 42 12.64 -0.16 4.80
CA ILE A 42 12.75 -1.21 5.81
C ILE A 42 11.78 -2.35 5.46
N PRO A 43 12.06 -3.59 5.89
CA PRO A 43 11.10 -4.68 5.77
C PRO A 43 9.81 -4.33 6.51
N LEU A 44 8.66 -4.76 5.99
CA LEU A 44 7.37 -4.43 6.57
C LEU A 44 7.23 -5.01 7.99
N GLU A 45 7.79 -6.21 8.18
CA GLU A 45 7.78 -6.99 9.42
C GLU A 45 8.58 -6.31 10.53
N SER A 46 9.54 -5.45 10.17
CA SER A 46 10.27 -4.63 11.14
C SER A 46 9.43 -3.48 11.72
N TYR A 47 8.28 -3.19 11.11
CA TYR A 47 7.40 -2.10 11.47
C TYR A 47 6.03 -2.59 11.99
N THR A 48 5.45 -3.62 11.38
CA THR A 48 4.18 -4.21 11.83
C THR A 48 4.14 -5.73 11.63
N ASN A 49 3.52 -6.43 12.59
CA ASN A 49 3.27 -7.88 12.52
C ASN A 49 1.83 -8.21 12.08
N ASN A 50 1.04 -7.21 11.66
CA ASN A 50 -0.32 -7.45 11.20
C ASN A 50 -0.32 -8.10 9.80
N ALA A 51 -0.57 -9.41 9.77
CA ALA A 51 -0.61 -10.19 8.53
C ALA A 51 -1.69 -9.73 7.54
N GLU A 52 -2.80 -9.14 8.03
CA GLU A 52 -3.86 -8.60 7.19
C GLU A 52 -3.38 -7.36 6.44
N VAL A 53 -2.62 -6.48 7.11
CA VAL A 53 -1.99 -5.31 6.49
C VAL A 53 -0.95 -5.74 5.45
N ALA A 54 -0.15 -6.78 5.74
CA ALA A 54 0.81 -7.31 4.79
C ALA A 54 0.14 -7.84 3.52
N GLU A 55 -1.01 -8.52 3.64
CA GLU A 55 -1.79 -8.99 2.50
C GLU A 55 -2.33 -7.83 1.66
N VAL A 56 -2.86 -6.76 2.28
CA VAL A 56 -3.30 -5.56 1.56
C VAL A 56 -2.15 -4.91 0.78
N CYS A 57 -0.98 -4.75 1.41
CA CYS A 57 0.23 -4.24 0.75
C CYS A 57 0.66 -5.12 -0.41
N ARG A 58 0.58 -6.45 -0.27
CA ARG A 58 0.89 -7.40 -1.34
C ARG A 58 -0.09 -7.28 -2.50
N MET A 59 -1.40 -7.12 -2.24
CA MET A 59 -2.39 -6.90 -3.30
C MET A 59 -2.13 -5.60 -4.05
N LEU A 60 -1.77 -4.51 -3.35
CA LEU A 60 -1.41 -3.22 -3.95
C LEU A 60 -0.15 -3.35 -4.82
N GLY A 61 0.91 -3.96 -4.29
CA GLY A 61 2.18 -4.14 -5.01
C GLY A 61 2.04 -4.98 -6.29
N ASN A 62 1.07 -5.90 -6.31
CA ASN A 62 0.73 -6.71 -7.50
C ASN A 62 -0.30 -6.04 -8.43
N GLY A 63 -0.73 -4.79 -8.15
CA GLY A 63 -1.69 -4.07 -8.98
C GLY A 63 -3.12 -4.63 -8.94
N LYS A 64 -3.48 -5.46 -7.94
CA LYS A 64 -4.81 -6.06 -7.83
C LYS A 64 -5.87 -5.10 -7.31
N ILE A 65 -5.45 -4.05 -6.59
CA ILE A 65 -6.31 -3.03 -6.00
C ILE A 65 -5.70 -1.64 -6.20
N SER A 66 -6.55 -0.62 -6.21
CA SER A 66 -6.11 0.78 -6.30
C SER A 66 -5.56 1.28 -4.96
N GLN A 67 -4.76 2.34 -5.02
CA GLN A 67 -4.14 2.94 -3.84
C GLN A 67 -5.15 3.46 -2.81
N ASN A 68 -6.26 4.08 -3.25
CA ASN A 68 -7.32 4.56 -2.33
C ASN A 68 -8.00 3.41 -1.58
N ILE A 69 -8.29 2.30 -2.28
CA ILE A 69 -8.89 1.11 -1.67
C ILE A 69 -7.93 0.51 -0.63
N ALA A 70 -6.65 0.38 -1.00
CA ALA A 70 -5.61 -0.09 -0.09
C ALA A 70 -5.48 0.84 1.13
N GLN A 71 -5.45 2.16 0.95
CA GLN A 71 -5.32 3.13 2.03
C GLN A 71 -6.48 3.05 3.04
N ALA A 72 -7.72 2.91 2.54
CA ALA A 72 -8.90 2.75 3.40
C ALA A 72 -8.85 1.44 4.19
N ALA A 73 -8.54 0.32 3.53
CA ALA A 73 -8.43 -0.99 4.18
C ALA A 73 -7.29 -0.99 5.22
N THR A 74 -6.12 -0.43 4.88
CA THR A 74 -4.99 -0.32 5.80
C THR A 74 -5.34 0.48 7.05
N TRP A 75 -5.97 1.65 6.94
CA TRP A 75 -6.34 2.43 8.13
C TRP A 75 -7.40 1.76 8.99
N HIS A 76 -8.33 1.02 8.38
CA HIS A 76 -9.28 0.20 9.13
C HIS A 76 -8.54 -0.88 9.94
N LEU A 77 -7.67 -1.65 9.29
CA LEU A 77 -6.98 -2.80 9.88
C LEU A 77 -5.85 -2.44 10.86
N ALA A 78 -5.09 -1.39 10.56
CA ALA A 78 -3.91 -1.01 11.33
C ALA A 78 -4.22 -0.01 12.46
N ASN A 79 -5.22 0.85 12.27
CA ASN A 79 -5.52 1.94 13.20
C ASN A 79 -6.92 1.86 13.82
N GLY A 80 -7.76 0.91 13.38
CA GLY A 80 -9.09 0.69 13.94
C GLY A 80 -10.14 1.73 13.53
N LEU A 81 -9.89 2.51 12.47
CA LEU A 81 -10.88 3.47 11.97
C LEU A 81 -12.12 2.72 11.47
N SER A 82 -13.29 3.12 11.94
CA SER A 82 -14.55 2.58 11.43
C SER A 82 -14.80 3.01 9.99
N TRP A 83 -15.59 2.22 9.25
CA TRP A 83 -15.96 2.55 7.87
C TRP A 83 -16.75 3.86 7.80
N GLN A 84 -17.50 4.20 8.85
CA GLN A 84 -18.24 5.45 8.98
C GLN A 84 -17.28 6.64 9.12
N GLU A 85 -16.23 6.52 9.94
CA GLU A 85 -15.18 7.54 10.06
C GLU A 85 -14.44 7.74 8.74
N LEU A 86 -14.14 6.65 8.02
CA LEU A 86 -13.52 6.71 6.70
C LEU A 86 -14.44 7.38 5.66
N ALA A 87 -15.75 7.13 5.72
CA ALA A 87 -16.74 7.69 4.80
C ALA A 87 -16.88 9.21 4.90
N VAL A 88 -16.78 9.75 6.10
CA VAL A 88 -16.91 11.20 6.32
C VAL A 88 -15.57 11.93 6.22
N LYS A 89 -14.47 11.22 5.98
CA LYS A 89 -13.13 11.79 6.04
C LYS A 89 -12.81 12.71 4.86
N ASP A 90 -12.49 13.96 5.18
CA ASP A 90 -12.04 14.95 4.20
C ASP A 90 -10.53 14.78 3.95
N ARG A 91 -10.15 14.72 2.67
CA ARG A 91 -8.76 14.82 2.19
C ARG A 91 -8.31 16.26 2.13
N VAL A 92 -9.16 17.09 1.55
CA VAL A 92 -8.94 18.53 1.45
C VAL A 92 -10.13 19.20 2.10
N ARG A 93 -9.86 20.20 2.95
CA ARG A 93 -10.87 21.09 3.50
C ARG A 93 -10.33 22.50 3.51
N LEU A 94 -10.93 23.37 2.71
CA LEU A 94 -10.51 24.76 2.55
C LEU A 94 -11.46 25.69 3.32
N SER A 95 -10.97 26.88 3.65
CA SER A 95 -11.75 27.90 4.38
C SER A 95 -12.96 28.44 3.60
N ASN A 96 -12.98 28.27 2.27
CA ASN A 96 -14.08 28.67 1.39
C ASN A 96 -15.26 27.65 1.35
N GLY A 97 -15.24 26.63 2.21
CA GLY A 97 -16.27 25.59 2.25
C GLY A 97 -16.08 24.45 1.25
N TYR A 98 -15.07 24.50 0.38
CA TYR A 98 -14.71 23.39 -0.48
C TYR A 98 -14.15 22.22 0.34
N PHE A 99 -14.64 21.02 0.06
CA PHE A 99 -14.09 19.80 0.60
C PHE A 99 -14.00 18.71 -0.47
N GLU A 100 -12.99 17.86 -0.34
CA GLU A 100 -12.82 16.64 -1.13
C GLU A 100 -12.74 15.48 -0.15
N LYS A 101 -13.55 14.43 -0.34
CA LYS A 101 -13.48 13.22 0.49
C LYS A 101 -12.26 12.39 0.12
N TRP A 102 -11.68 11.71 1.11
CA TRP A 102 -10.59 10.76 0.87
C TRP A 102 -11.00 9.60 -0.03
N PHE A 103 -12.24 9.13 0.14
CA PHE A 103 -12.75 7.92 -0.51
C PHE A 103 -14.16 8.15 -1.02
N SER A 104 -14.44 7.63 -2.21
CA SER A 104 -15.80 7.50 -2.73
C SER A 104 -16.55 6.33 -2.07
N PRO A 105 -17.89 6.32 -2.11
CA PRO A 105 -18.68 5.20 -1.57
C PRO A 105 -18.35 3.84 -2.21
N ILE A 106 -18.01 3.84 -3.51
CA ILE A 106 -17.65 2.63 -4.24
C ILE A 106 -16.30 2.08 -3.74
N GLU A 107 -15.31 2.95 -3.57
CA GLU A 107 -14.00 2.55 -3.04
C GLU A 107 -14.12 1.97 -1.63
N LEU A 108 -14.95 2.56 -0.77
CA LEU A 108 -15.17 2.05 0.59
C LEU A 108 -15.81 0.66 0.58
N ARG A 109 -16.82 0.44 -0.27
CA ARG A 109 -17.45 -0.89 -0.39
C ARG A 109 -16.43 -1.95 -0.84
N VAL A 110 -15.54 -1.61 -1.77
CA VAL A 110 -14.48 -2.53 -2.19
C VAL A 110 -13.44 -2.71 -1.08
N ALA A 111 -13.08 -1.65 -0.35
CA ALA A 111 -12.15 -1.71 0.77
C ALA A 111 -12.66 -2.63 1.90
N VAL A 112 -13.97 -2.64 2.18
CA VAL A 112 -14.59 -3.59 3.11
C VAL A 112 -14.32 -5.03 2.68
N ASN A 113 -14.59 -5.36 1.40
CA ASN A 113 -14.37 -6.70 0.88
C ASN A 113 -12.88 -7.09 0.89
N VAL A 114 -11.99 -6.13 0.59
CA VAL A 114 -10.54 -6.34 0.64
C VAL A 114 -10.07 -6.61 2.07
N ALA A 115 -10.56 -5.86 3.06
CA ALA A 115 -10.25 -6.10 4.47
C ALA A 115 -10.72 -7.48 4.94
N SER A 116 -11.95 -7.88 4.59
CA SER A 116 -12.46 -9.22 4.90
C SER A 116 -11.63 -10.33 4.25
N TYR A 117 -11.27 -10.17 2.97
CA TYR A 117 -10.42 -11.12 2.26
C TYR A 117 -9.02 -11.22 2.87
N ALA A 118 -8.44 -10.08 3.27
CA ALA A 118 -7.13 -10.05 3.93
C ALA A 118 -7.16 -10.79 5.27
N ALA A 119 -8.20 -10.58 6.08
CA ALA A 119 -8.41 -11.29 7.34
C ALA A 119 -8.55 -12.81 7.14
N GLU A 120 -9.27 -13.25 6.11
CA GLU A 120 -9.38 -14.68 5.78
C GLU A 120 -8.07 -15.27 5.28
N SER A 121 -7.33 -14.53 4.46
CA SER A 121 -6.06 -14.97 3.89
C SER A 121 -4.96 -15.07 4.95
N ALA A 122 -4.93 -14.12 5.88
CA ALA A 122 -4.00 -14.11 7.02
C ALA A 122 -4.16 -15.34 7.92
N LYS A 123 -5.38 -15.87 8.06
CA LYS A 123 -5.63 -17.13 8.80
C LYS A 123 -5.11 -18.37 8.09
N LYS A 124 -4.96 -18.32 6.76
CA LYS A 124 -4.62 -19.48 5.92
C LYS A 124 -3.14 -19.61 5.61
N GLN A 125 -2.36 -18.53 5.67
CA GLN A 125 -0.97 -18.52 5.20
C GLN A 125 0.03 -18.42 6.37
N PRO A 126 0.98 -19.37 6.49
CA PRO A 126 2.29 -19.05 7.07
C PRO A 126 3.06 -18.15 6.08
N ALA A 127 3.86 -17.22 6.60
CA ALA A 127 4.58 -16.21 5.84
C ALA A 127 5.37 -16.83 4.66
N THR A 128 5.04 -16.43 3.42
CA THR A 128 5.84 -16.80 2.25
C THR A 128 6.98 -15.78 2.10
N PRO A 129 8.25 -16.20 2.10
CA PRO A 129 9.38 -15.27 2.02
C PRO A 129 9.39 -14.50 0.70
N SER A 130 9.85 -13.25 0.76
CA SER A 130 9.99 -12.38 -0.39
C SER A 130 11.02 -12.95 -1.37
N PRO A 131 10.83 -12.84 -2.70
CA PRO A 131 11.82 -13.30 -3.68
C PRO A 131 13.24 -12.72 -3.47
N GLY A 132 13.35 -11.54 -2.85
CA GLY A 132 14.63 -10.93 -2.50
C GLY A 132 15.38 -11.66 -1.37
N GLU A 133 14.69 -12.36 -0.48
CA GLU A 133 15.28 -13.16 0.60
C GLU A 133 15.82 -14.50 0.07
N LEU A 134 15.15 -15.09 -0.93
CA LEU A 134 15.58 -16.33 -1.57
C LEU A 134 16.94 -16.19 -2.27
N SER A 135 17.24 -15.00 -2.81
CA SER A 135 18.52 -14.74 -3.49
C SER A 135 19.71 -14.59 -2.53
N GLN A 136 19.49 -14.35 -1.24
CA GLN A 136 20.59 -14.20 -0.26
C GLN A 136 21.04 -15.52 0.36
N ASN A 137 20.24 -16.59 0.22
CA ASN A 137 20.49 -17.89 0.86
C ASN A 137 21.17 -18.92 -0.06
N THR A 138 21.66 -18.53 -1.24
CA THR A 138 22.38 -19.43 -2.18
C THR A 138 23.86 -19.06 -2.32
N ARG A 139 24.53 -18.73 -1.21
CA ARG A 139 26.00 -18.57 -1.19
C ARG A 139 26.64 -19.48 -0.16
#